data_AF-A0A3N0EAK2-F1
#
_entry.id   AF-A0A3N0EAK2-F1
#
_cell.length_a   1.000
_cell.length_b   1.000
_cell.length_c   1.000
_cell.angle_alpha   90.00
_cell.angle_beta   90.00
_cell.angle_gamma   90.00
#
_symmetry.space_group_name_H-M   'P 1'
#
loop_
_entity.id
_entity.type
_entity.pdbx_description
1 polymer ?
#
loop_
_entity_poly.entity_id
_entity_poly.type
_entity_poly.pdbx_seq_one_letter_code
_entity_poly.pdbx_strand_id
1 'polypeptide(L)'
;MIPPRSRRVVALAGVLAATALALTACQYHTQSCENDVCTLTTNSAYDDEFSNGDRYGVRQITPGESATVMAGPFGDEVSAELGEGETAELGGYTATVESLDGDEVTVVFEPR
;
A
#
# COMPACT_ATOMS: atom_id res chain seq x y z
N MET A 1 0.91 61.07 38.15
CA MET A 1 0.40 60.41 36.92
C MET A 1 0.05 58.96 37.26
N ILE A 2 -1.01 58.47 36.63
CA ILE A 2 -1.89 57.31 36.96
C ILE A 2 -1.25 55.95 36.55
N PRO A 3 -1.55 54.81 37.22
CA PRO A 3 -0.83 53.53 37.13
C PRO A 3 -1.41 52.55 36.09
N PRO A 4 -0.83 51.34 35.91
CA PRO A 4 -1.64 50.12 36.05
C PRO A 4 -0.90 48.97 36.77
N ARG A 5 -1.50 48.33 37.78
CA ARG A 5 -2.48 47.21 37.73
C ARG A 5 -1.90 45.87 37.27
N SER A 6 -1.57 45.06 38.28
CA SER A 6 -1.96 43.65 38.43
C SER A 6 -2.41 42.88 37.17
N ARG A 7 -1.75 41.75 36.89
CA ARG A 7 -2.44 40.52 36.46
C ARG A 7 -1.60 39.31 36.86
N ARG A 8 -2.10 38.59 37.87
CA ARG A 8 -1.77 37.18 38.09
C ARG A 8 -2.06 36.45 36.77
N VAL A 9 -1.03 35.87 36.15
CA VAL A 9 -1.26 34.83 35.16
C VAL A 9 -1.13 33.51 35.92
N VAL A 10 -2.30 32.99 36.26
CA VAL A 10 -2.50 31.65 36.80
C VAL A 10 -1.83 30.67 35.85
N ALA A 11 -0.93 29.85 36.39
CA ALA A 11 -0.39 28.69 35.70
C ALA A 11 -1.57 27.80 35.30
N LEU A 12 -1.99 27.87 34.03
CA LEU A 12 -2.94 26.94 33.46
C LEU A 12 -2.20 25.62 33.29
N ALA A 13 -2.49 24.74 34.23
CA ALA A 13 -2.12 23.35 34.28
C ALA A 13 -2.33 22.68 32.91
N GLY A 14 -1.32 21.90 32.53
CA GLY A 14 -1.36 21.07 31.35
C GLY A 14 -2.59 20.16 31.36
N VAL A 15 -3.30 20.16 30.25
CA VAL A 15 -4.10 19.03 29.82
C VAL A 15 -3.39 18.50 28.58
N LEU A 16 -2.42 17.61 28.80
CA LEU A 16 -1.97 16.69 27.77
C LEU A 16 -3.15 15.76 27.51
N ALA A 17 -4.00 16.14 26.56
CA ALA A 17 -4.94 15.20 25.97
C ALA A 17 -4.09 14.18 25.20
N ALA A 18 -3.70 13.11 25.88
CA ALA A 18 -3.25 11.89 25.24
C ALA A 18 -4.47 11.28 24.53
N THR A 19 -4.80 11.81 23.36
CA THR A 19 -5.64 11.10 22.41
C THR A 19 -4.85 9.88 22.01
N ALA A 20 -5.20 8.73 22.59
CA ALA A 20 -4.78 7.43 22.11
C ALA A 20 -5.07 7.40 20.61
N LEU A 21 -4.01 7.47 19.79
CA LEU A 21 -4.14 7.14 18.38
C LEU A 21 -4.60 5.69 18.35
N ALA A 22 -5.85 5.48 17.97
CA ALA A 22 -6.27 4.19 17.48
C ALA A 22 -5.26 3.84 16.38
N LEU A 23 -4.47 2.79 16.60
CA LEU A 23 -3.61 2.17 15.59
C LEU A 23 -4.54 1.52 14.57
N THR A 24 -5.24 2.33 13.79
CA THR A 24 -5.68 1.92 12.47
C THR A 24 -4.38 1.72 11.72
N ALA A 25 -4.01 0.45 11.47
CA ALA A 25 -2.91 0.14 10.57
C ALA A 25 -3.18 0.93 9.28
N CYS A 26 -2.35 1.93 9.00
CA CYS A 26 -2.51 2.73 7.80
C CYS A 26 -2.28 1.78 6.63
N GLN A 27 -3.35 1.47 5.89
CA GLN A 27 -3.22 0.86 4.58
C GLN A 27 -2.45 1.83 3.70
N TYR A 28 -1.47 1.31 2.98
CA TYR A 28 -0.71 2.09 2.05
C TYR A 28 -0.45 1.28 0.77
N HIS A 29 -0.27 2.04 -0.31
CA HIS A 29 0.08 1.52 -1.62
C HIS A 29 0.99 2.54 -2.27
N THR A 30 2.03 2.05 -2.92
CA THR A 30 2.91 2.83 -3.78
C THR A 30 3.07 2.11 -5.09
N GLN A 31 2.92 2.85 -6.18
CA GLN A 31 3.08 2.31 -7.53
C GLN A 31 4.11 3.13 -8.30
N SER A 32 4.79 2.48 -9.24
CA SER A 32 5.60 3.13 -10.26
C SER A 32 5.48 2.33 -11.55
N CYS A 33 5.22 3.00 -12.68
CA CYS A 33 5.21 2.36 -13.99
C CYS A 33 6.16 3.09 -14.93
N GLU A 34 7.10 2.36 -15.53
CA GLU A 34 8.03 2.88 -16.52
C GLU A 34 8.20 1.87 -17.65
N ASN A 35 8.07 2.30 -18.91
CA ASN A 35 8.17 1.42 -20.09
C ASN A 35 7.29 0.16 -20.01
N ASP A 36 6.03 0.33 -19.58
CA ASP A 36 5.03 -0.74 -19.39
C ASP A 36 5.36 -1.76 -18.28
N VAL A 37 6.46 -1.58 -17.55
CA VAL A 37 6.77 -2.34 -16.33
C VAL A 37 6.22 -1.59 -15.13
N CYS A 38 5.36 -2.23 -14.35
CA CYS A 38 4.76 -1.64 -13.16
C CYS A 38 5.22 -2.36 -11.88
N THR A 39 5.73 -1.60 -10.92
CA THR A 39 6.01 -2.07 -9.56
C THR A 39 4.91 -1.59 -8.63
N LEU A 40 4.32 -2.52 -7.89
CA LEU A 40 3.32 -2.26 -6.85
C LEU A 40 3.85 -2.75 -5.51
N THR A 41 3.97 -1.85 -4.54
CA THR A 41 4.18 -2.19 -3.13
C THR A 41 2.92 -1.86 -2.35
N THR A 42 2.39 -2.81 -1.59
CA THR A 42 1.21 -2.58 -0.76
C THR A 42 1.18 -3.51 0.44
N ASN A 43 0.51 -3.07 1.51
CA ASN A 43 0.22 -3.89 2.67
C ASN A 43 -1.26 -4.29 2.79
N SER A 44 -2.02 -4.15 1.70
CA SER A 44 -3.44 -4.47 1.65
C SER A 44 -3.86 -4.83 0.23
N ALA A 45 -5.09 -5.32 0.06
CA ALA A 45 -5.61 -5.53 -1.28
C ALA A 45 -5.66 -4.20 -2.05
N TYR A 46 -5.07 -4.17 -3.22
CA TYR A 46 -4.99 -2.99 -4.09
C TYR A 46 -4.90 -3.41 -5.55
N ASP A 47 -5.57 -2.66 -6.41
CA ASP A 47 -5.56 -2.87 -7.84
C ASP A 47 -5.46 -1.53 -8.56
N ASP A 48 -4.90 -1.58 -9.77
CA ASP A 48 -4.78 -0.44 -10.65
C ASP A 48 -4.83 -0.87 -12.11
N GLU A 49 -4.63 0.10 -13.01
CA GLU A 49 -4.75 -0.03 -14.45
C GLU A 49 -3.41 0.28 -15.14
N PHE A 50 -3.04 -0.56 -16.10
CA PHE A 50 -1.99 -0.27 -17.06
C PHE A 50 -2.46 0.80 -18.06
N SER A 51 -1.52 1.43 -18.78
CA SER A 51 -1.87 2.48 -19.76
C SER A 51 -2.75 2.01 -20.94
N ASN A 52 -2.79 0.69 -21.20
CA ASN A 52 -3.64 0.08 -22.22
C ASN A 52 -5.07 -0.27 -21.72
N GLY A 53 -5.38 -0.01 -20.45
CA GLY A 53 -6.69 -0.32 -19.85
C GLY A 53 -6.80 -1.72 -19.21
N ASP A 54 -5.73 -2.52 -19.27
CA ASP A 54 -5.67 -3.79 -18.54
C ASP A 54 -5.46 -3.52 -17.04
N ARG A 55 -5.85 -4.47 -16.19
CA ARG A 55 -5.71 -4.34 -14.73
C ARG A 55 -4.56 -5.16 -14.19
N TYR A 56 -4.00 -4.71 -13.07
CA TYR A 56 -3.07 -5.47 -12.24
C TYR A 56 -3.31 -5.19 -10.77
N GLY A 57 -2.80 -6.04 -9.90
CA GLY A 57 -2.88 -5.80 -8.47
C GLY A 57 -2.63 -7.00 -7.58
N VAL A 58 -2.83 -6.78 -6.28
CA VAL A 58 -2.77 -7.77 -5.22
C VAL A 58 -4.16 -7.87 -4.60
N ARG A 59 -4.74 -9.06 -4.58
CA ARG A 59 -6.08 -9.32 -4.03
C ARG A 59 -6.05 -9.73 -2.57
N GLN A 60 -5.00 -10.40 -2.15
CA GLN A 60 -4.83 -10.93 -0.81
C GLN A 60 -3.34 -11.06 -0.48
N ILE A 61 -2.99 -10.86 0.78
CA ILE A 61 -1.65 -11.09 1.32
C ILE A 61 -1.81 -12.08 2.48
N THR A 62 -1.07 -13.18 2.43
CA THR A 62 -0.88 -14.11 3.53
C THR A 62 0.46 -13.78 4.19
N PRO A 63 0.46 -13.15 5.38
CA PRO A 63 1.66 -12.50 5.89
C PRO A 63 2.87 -13.41 6.02
N GLY A 64 3.96 -13.04 5.33
CA GLY A 64 5.23 -13.80 5.31
C GLY A 64 5.18 -15.14 4.57
N GLU A 65 4.13 -15.42 3.79
CA GLU A 65 3.97 -16.69 3.08
C GLU A 65 3.72 -16.50 1.58
N SER A 66 2.69 -15.75 1.21
CA SER A 66 2.30 -15.58 -0.20
C SER A 66 1.42 -14.33 -0.43
N ALA A 67 1.25 -13.95 -1.69
CA ALA A 67 0.27 -12.99 -2.14
C ALA A 67 -0.53 -13.52 -3.34
N THR A 68 -1.83 -13.27 -3.36
CA THR A 68 -2.65 -13.50 -4.55
C THR A 68 -2.53 -12.28 -5.46
N VAL A 69 -1.86 -12.45 -6.58
CA VAL A 69 -1.58 -11.43 -7.59
C VAL A 69 -2.51 -11.62 -8.78
N MET A 70 -2.96 -10.53 -9.42
CA MET A 70 -3.77 -10.58 -10.64
C MET A 70 -3.21 -9.65 -11.73
N ALA A 71 -3.39 -10.04 -12.99
CA ALA A 71 -3.23 -9.15 -14.13
C ALA A 71 -4.05 -9.63 -15.35
N GLY A 72 -4.40 -8.71 -16.25
CA GLY A 72 -5.05 -9.00 -17.53
C GLY A 72 -6.14 -8.00 -17.91
N PRO A 73 -6.86 -8.25 -19.01
CA PRO A 73 -7.94 -7.37 -19.47
C PRO A 73 -9.01 -7.16 -18.40
N PHE A 74 -9.59 -5.96 -18.35
CA PHE A 74 -10.66 -5.64 -17.41
C PHE A 74 -11.81 -6.67 -17.49
N GLY A 75 -12.08 -7.38 -16.39
CA GLY A 75 -13.13 -8.39 -16.29
C GLY A 75 -12.71 -9.81 -16.70
N ASP A 76 -11.51 -9.99 -17.23
CA ASP A 76 -10.91 -11.27 -17.62
C ASP A 76 -9.52 -11.43 -16.97
N GLU A 77 -9.31 -10.85 -15.78
CA GLU A 77 -8.04 -10.92 -15.07
C GLU A 77 -7.71 -12.36 -14.64
N VAL A 78 -6.46 -12.76 -14.83
CA VAL A 78 -5.94 -14.04 -14.35
C VAL A 78 -5.23 -13.80 -13.03
N SER A 79 -5.43 -14.68 -12.05
CA SER A 79 -4.77 -14.59 -10.74
C SER A 79 -3.94 -15.83 -10.42
N ALA A 80 -2.84 -15.63 -9.69
CA ALA A 80 -2.02 -16.68 -9.12
C ALA A 80 -1.65 -16.34 -7.66
N GLU A 81 -1.45 -17.37 -6.85
CA GLU A 81 -0.84 -17.23 -5.53
C GLU A 81 0.67 -17.44 -5.68
N LEU A 82 1.46 -16.50 -5.18
CA LEU A 82 2.91 -16.44 -5.35
C LEU A 82 3.59 -16.15 -4.01
N GLY A 83 4.61 -16.92 -3.67
CA GLY A 83 5.57 -16.62 -2.61
C GLY A 83 6.71 -15.71 -3.09
N GLU A 84 7.61 -15.36 -2.18
CA GLU A 84 8.75 -14.50 -2.48
C GLU A 84 9.68 -15.14 -3.52
N GLY A 85 10.05 -14.38 -4.55
CA GLY A 85 10.87 -14.82 -5.67
C GLY A 85 10.15 -15.69 -6.69
N GLU A 86 8.85 -15.98 -6.50
CA GLU A 86 8.05 -16.72 -7.47
C GLU A 86 7.50 -15.80 -8.56
N THR A 87 7.22 -16.42 -9.70
CA THR A 87 6.74 -15.73 -10.92
C THR A 87 5.57 -16.50 -11.52
N ALA A 88 4.56 -15.79 -12.04
CA ALA A 88 3.48 -16.38 -12.83
C ALA A 88 3.17 -15.59 -14.10
N GLU A 89 2.67 -16.31 -15.10
CA GLU A 89 2.10 -15.73 -16.32
C GLU A 89 0.61 -15.44 -16.09
N LEU A 90 0.24 -14.16 -16.14
CA LEU A 90 -1.11 -13.67 -15.86
C LEU A 90 -1.65 -12.97 -17.10
N GLY A 91 -2.35 -13.74 -17.95
CA GLY A 91 -2.83 -13.27 -19.24
C GLY A 91 -1.68 -12.88 -20.17
N GLY A 92 -1.50 -11.58 -20.40
CA GLY A 92 -0.44 -10.99 -21.22
C GLY A 92 0.78 -10.49 -20.44
N TYR A 93 0.84 -10.73 -19.13
CA TYR A 93 1.87 -10.20 -18.25
C TYR A 93 2.61 -11.31 -17.50
N THR A 94 3.83 -11.01 -17.09
CA THR A 94 4.60 -11.78 -16.11
C THR A 94 4.55 -11.01 -14.80
N ALA A 95 4.11 -11.66 -13.72
CA ALA A 95 4.13 -11.07 -12.39
C ALA A 95 5.15 -11.78 -11.52
N THR A 96 6.05 -11.03 -10.87
CA THR A 96 7.06 -11.53 -9.95
C THR A 96 6.87 -10.89 -8.58
N VAL A 97 6.82 -11.70 -7.52
CA VAL A 97 6.84 -11.19 -6.14
C VAL A 97 8.29 -10.99 -5.73
N GLU A 98 8.74 -9.74 -5.64
CA GLU A 98 10.12 -9.42 -5.30
C GLU A 98 10.39 -9.47 -3.79
N SER A 99 9.40 -9.12 -2.97
CA SER A 99 9.53 -9.18 -1.50
C SER A 99 8.20 -9.48 -0.81
N LEU A 100 8.26 -10.21 0.30
CA LEU A 100 7.16 -10.42 1.25
C LEU A 100 7.64 -10.17 2.68
N ASP A 101 7.29 -9.00 3.23
CA ASP A 101 7.73 -8.53 4.54
C ASP A 101 6.54 -8.38 5.49
N GLY A 102 6.16 -9.47 6.17
CA GLY A 102 4.97 -9.47 7.02
C GLY A 102 3.72 -9.26 6.17
N ASP A 103 2.95 -8.21 6.43
CA ASP A 103 1.76 -7.84 5.65
C ASP A 103 2.06 -7.05 4.36
N GLU A 104 3.32 -6.72 4.08
CA GLU A 104 3.75 -5.96 2.91
C GLU A 104 4.24 -6.87 1.78
N VAL A 105 3.88 -6.54 0.54
CA VAL A 105 4.36 -7.23 -0.66
C VAL A 105 4.82 -6.21 -1.70
N THR A 106 5.92 -6.51 -2.40
CA THR A 106 6.32 -5.82 -3.63
C THR A 106 6.21 -6.76 -4.82
N VAL A 107 5.47 -6.35 -5.83
CA VAL A 107 5.22 -7.14 -7.05
C VAL A 107 5.61 -6.31 -8.27
N VAL A 108 6.33 -6.93 -9.20
CA VAL A 108 6.66 -6.36 -10.51
C VAL A 108 5.85 -7.06 -11.58
N PHE A 109 5.22 -6.27 -12.44
CA PHE A 109 4.43 -6.71 -13.57
C PHE A 109 5.09 -6.25 -14.87
N GLU A 110 5.39 -7.19 -15.77
CA GLU A 110 6.07 -6.94 -17.04
C GLU A 110 5.23 -7.47 -18.21
N PRO A 111 5.13 -6.76 -19.34
CA PRO A 111 4.46 -7.28 -20.53
C PRO A 111 5.26 -8.44 -21.14
N ARG A 112 4.55 -9.40 -21.73
CA ARG A 112 5.15 -10.55 -22.43
C ARG A 112 5.48 -10.30 -23.89
#